data_AF-A0A946TIE6-F1
#
_entry.id   AF-A0A946TIE6-F1
#
_cell.length_a   1.000
_cell.length_b   1.000
_cell.length_c   1.000
_cell.angle_alpha   90.00
_cell.angle_beta   90.00
_cell.angle_gamma   90.00
#
_symmetry.space_group_name_H-M   'P 1'
#
loop_
_entity.id
_entity.type
_entity.pdbx_description
1 polymer ?
#
loop_
_entity_poly.entity_id
_entity_poly.type
_entity_poly.pdbx_seq_one_letter_code
_entity_poly.pdbx_strand_id
1 'polypeptide(L)'
;VKLTSEKVGVALTSGEEEKANKYLENAEERVREIEALSVKEDKQDEKSENIKIAADALTVEMKKAQEELEKTIDKPQQSKEVEEAMVESVQALDKKAGELSDKIGLQVEALKYDIDITTALEEASAEVENISVKAIEVVINRIDKIEIEISEKDLVDAIEKKIKNAEDEVQDVQDSLDTAEAVEVDETIVDNEGSDDSTSDETSTEEEGEDEPTSDETSTTEEDTSVQDSKDITVGVEASLTEARDFLNQGDLISAIEIIKESVSLTKSVKDSVGIVAEPTILEDVLESGEEVSSEVVDSEAAAVETVTEEESN
;
A
#
# COMPACT_ATOMS: atom_id res chain seq x y z
N VAL A 1 28.34 2.61 -6.80
CA VAL A 1 29.15 1.75 -5.88
C VAL A 1 28.27 1.04 -4.84
N LYS A 2 27.24 1.68 -4.25
CA LYS A 2 26.28 1.02 -3.34
C LYS A 2 25.58 -0.22 -3.93
N LEU A 3 24.98 -0.10 -5.13
CA LEU A 3 24.30 -1.22 -5.81
C LEU A 3 25.23 -2.43 -6.09
N THR A 4 26.51 -2.19 -6.30
CA THR A 4 27.50 -3.26 -6.53
C THR A 4 27.95 -3.92 -5.23
N SER A 5 28.01 -3.20 -4.10
CA SER A 5 28.32 -3.79 -2.80
C SER A 5 27.15 -4.58 -2.22
N GLU A 6 25.92 -4.14 -2.46
CA GLU A 6 24.68 -4.80 -2.04
C GLU A 6 24.51 -6.18 -2.70
N LYS A 7 24.65 -6.25 -4.04
CA LYS A 7 24.62 -7.51 -4.79
C LYS A 7 25.72 -8.49 -4.35
N VAL A 8 26.91 -7.98 -4.02
CA VAL A 8 28.03 -8.81 -3.52
C VAL A 8 27.74 -9.33 -2.11
N GLY A 9 27.12 -8.52 -1.24
CA GLY A 9 26.71 -8.94 0.10
C GLY A 9 25.69 -10.08 0.08
N VAL A 10 24.63 -9.94 -0.73
CA VAL A 10 23.60 -10.99 -0.90
C VAL A 10 24.21 -12.27 -1.47
N ALA A 11 25.09 -12.17 -2.48
CA ALA A 11 25.72 -13.32 -3.12
C ALA A 11 26.66 -14.12 -2.20
N LEU A 12 27.16 -13.51 -1.12
CA LEU A 12 28.01 -14.14 -0.12
C LEU A 12 27.24 -14.69 1.10
N THR A 13 25.94 -14.41 1.19
CA THR A 13 25.07 -14.85 2.28
C THR A 13 24.64 -16.30 2.06
N SER A 14 24.69 -17.13 3.11
CA SER A 14 24.41 -18.57 3.02
C SER A 14 22.99 -18.88 3.51
N GLY A 15 22.21 -19.60 2.73
CA GLY A 15 20.81 -19.85 3.06
C GLY A 15 19.87 -18.84 2.39
N GLU A 16 18.62 -19.24 2.23
CA GLU A 16 17.62 -18.50 1.46
C GLU A 16 16.89 -17.55 2.43
N GLU A 17 16.62 -18.00 3.64
CA GLU A 17 16.17 -17.21 4.78
C GLU A 17 17.12 -16.05 5.13
N GLU A 18 18.44 -16.27 5.12
CA GLU A 18 19.40 -15.19 5.36
C GLU A 18 19.43 -14.18 4.19
N LYS A 19 19.28 -14.65 2.94
CA LYS A 19 19.16 -13.75 1.78
C LYS A 19 17.88 -12.93 1.82
N ALA A 20 16.75 -13.54 2.20
CA ALA A 20 15.50 -12.82 2.43
C ALA A 20 15.71 -11.72 3.49
N ASN A 21 16.41 -12.03 4.59
CA ASN A 21 16.72 -11.04 5.62
C ASN A 21 17.62 -9.90 5.10
N LYS A 22 18.59 -10.22 4.23
CA LYS A 22 19.42 -9.19 3.59
C LYS A 22 18.58 -8.25 2.72
N TYR A 23 17.61 -8.77 1.98
CA TYR A 23 16.67 -7.95 1.21
C TYR A 23 15.78 -7.08 2.12
N LEU A 24 15.34 -7.58 3.29
CA LEU A 24 14.64 -6.73 4.27
C LEU A 24 15.52 -5.65 4.90
N GLU A 25 16.81 -5.91 5.11
CA GLU A 25 17.75 -4.86 5.52
C GLU A 25 17.89 -3.76 4.47
N ASN A 26 17.97 -4.14 3.19
CA ASN A 26 18.01 -3.16 2.10
C ASN A 26 16.70 -2.36 2.02
N ALA A 27 15.56 -3.03 2.16
CA ALA A 27 14.25 -2.38 2.22
C ALA A 27 14.12 -1.40 3.38
N GLU A 28 14.67 -1.73 4.55
CA GLU A 28 14.73 -0.80 5.67
C GLU A 28 15.56 0.45 5.34
N GLU A 29 16.66 0.31 4.58
CA GLU A 29 17.38 1.48 4.06
C GLU A 29 16.51 2.32 3.11
N ARG A 30 15.65 1.70 2.30
CA ARG A 30 14.72 2.41 1.40
C ARG A 30 13.62 3.15 2.13
N VAL A 31 13.03 2.55 3.17
CA VAL A 31 12.05 3.24 4.02
C VAL A 31 12.69 4.45 4.69
N ARG A 32 13.91 4.34 5.22
CA ARG A 32 14.64 5.50 5.77
C ARG A 32 14.98 6.56 4.72
N GLU A 33 15.24 6.15 3.48
CA GLU A 33 15.45 7.07 2.36
C GLU A 33 14.17 7.86 2.06
N ILE A 34 13.00 7.18 2.02
CA ILE A 34 11.68 7.80 1.87
C ILE A 34 11.42 8.80 3.01
N GLU A 35 11.60 8.39 4.27
CA GLU A 35 11.44 9.26 5.45
C GLU A 35 12.35 10.50 5.36
N ALA A 36 13.59 10.34 4.90
CA ALA A 36 14.52 11.45 4.76
C ALA A 36 14.13 12.39 3.60
N LEU A 37 13.59 11.85 2.50
CA LEU A 37 13.11 12.64 1.36
C LEU A 37 11.81 13.38 1.70
N SER A 38 10.92 12.78 2.50
CA SER A 38 9.62 13.37 2.85
C SER A 38 9.74 14.64 3.69
N VAL A 39 10.86 14.85 4.40
CA VAL A 39 11.12 16.05 5.22
C VAL A 39 12.09 17.05 4.59
N LYS A 40 12.69 16.75 3.43
CA LYS A 40 13.60 17.68 2.76
C LYS A 40 12.85 18.84 2.10
N GLU A 41 13.44 20.03 2.22
CA GLU A 41 13.03 21.23 1.48
C GLU A 41 13.62 21.21 0.06
N ASP A 42 13.18 20.24 -0.74
CA ASP A 42 13.46 20.16 -2.18
C ASP A 42 12.25 20.66 -2.98
N LYS A 43 12.42 20.86 -4.29
CA LYS A 43 11.28 21.15 -5.18
C LYS A 43 10.31 19.96 -5.17
N GLN A 44 9.00 20.24 -5.14
CA GLN A 44 7.96 19.22 -5.02
C GLN A 44 8.09 18.11 -6.08
N ASP A 45 8.32 18.46 -7.35
CA ASP A 45 8.48 17.49 -8.44
C ASP A 45 9.69 16.56 -8.24
N GLU A 46 10.84 17.13 -7.84
CA GLU A 46 12.07 16.38 -7.61
C GLU A 46 11.96 15.49 -6.36
N LYS A 47 11.27 15.98 -5.33
CA LYS A 47 10.95 15.21 -4.13
C LYS A 47 10.04 14.03 -4.47
N SER A 48 8.97 14.26 -5.23
CA SER A 48 8.01 13.24 -5.64
C SER A 48 8.68 12.16 -6.48
N GLU A 49 9.46 12.53 -7.48
CA GLU A 49 10.21 11.58 -8.31
C GLU A 49 11.19 10.72 -7.48
N ASN A 50 11.94 11.33 -6.56
CA ASN A 50 12.89 10.59 -5.74
C ASN A 50 12.20 9.63 -4.75
N ILE A 51 11.05 10.02 -4.19
CA ILE A 51 10.27 9.14 -3.31
C ILE A 51 9.72 7.95 -4.11
N LYS A 52 9.19 8.16 -5.31
CA LYS A 52 8.73 7.08 -6.20
C LYS A 52 9.85 6.11 -6.53
N ILE A 53 11.03 6.61 -6.91
CA ILE A 53 12.20 5.75 -7.19
C ILE A 53 12.57 4.90 -5.97
N ALA A 54 12.50 5.47 -4.76
CA ALA A 54 12.78 4.74 -3.53
C ALA A 54 11.69 3.70 -3.20
N ALA A 55 10.41 4.03 -3.45
CA ALA A 55 9.28 3.11 -3.31
C ALA A 55 9.36 1.94 -4.31
N ASP A 56 9.65 2.20 -5.57
CA ASP A 56 9.88 1.17 -6.59
C ASP A 56 11.03 0.25 -6.21
N ALA A 57 12.14 0.82 -5.73
CA ALA A 57 13.27 0.05 -5.26
C ALA A 57 12.91 -0.82 -4.05
N LEU A 58 12.09 -0.30 -3.13
CA LEU A 58 11.55 -1.06 -2.00
C LEU A 58 10.70 -2.24 -2.49
N THR A 59 9.74 -2.02 -3.39
CA THR A 59 8.92 -3.07 -4.04
C THR A 59 9.79 -4.17 -4.66
N VAL A 60 10.87 -3.80 -5.36
CA VAL A 60 11.81 -4.75 -5.96
C VAL A 60 12.56 -5.57 -4.92
N GLU A 61 13.04 -4.95 -3.83
CA GLU A 61 13.69 -5.69 -2.74
C GLU A 61 12.71 -6.64 -2.04
N MET A 62 11.44 -6.24 -1.89
CA MET A 62 10.42 -7.07 -1.27
C MET A 62 10.07 -8.30 -2.11
N LYS A 63 9.89 -8.14 -3.42
CA LYS A 63 9.70 -9.28 -4.34
C LYS A 63 10.86 -10.27 -4.27
N LYS A 64 12.11 -9.79 -4.22
CA LYS A 64 13.26 -10.69 -4.06
C LYS A 64 13.26 -11.42 -2.72
N ALA A 65 12.87 -10.76 -1.63
CA ALA A 65 12.73 -11.42 -0.33
C ALA A 65 11.67 -12.53 -0.37
N GLN A 66 10.52 -12.28 -1.01
CA GLN A 66 9.48 -13.28 -1.20
C GLN A 66 9.94 -14.46 -2.06
N GLU A 67 10.73 -14.23 -3.11
CA GLU A 67 11.31 -15.29 -3.94
C GLU A 67 12.26 -16.20 -3.14
N GLU A 68 13.06 -15.63 -2.23
CA GLU A 68 13.94 -16.44 -1.38
C GLU A 68 13.15 -17.20 -0.29
N LEU A 69 12.09 -16.60 0.26
CA LEU A 69 11.19 -17.32 1.17
C LEU A 69 10.46 -18.48 0.47
N GLU A 70 10.03 -18.30 -0.79
CA GLU A 70 9.42 -19.40 -1.58
C GLU A 70 10.37 -20.59 -1.70
N LYS A 71 11.64 -20.33 -2.05
CA LYS A 71 12.66 -21.38 -2.14
C LYS A 71 12.84 -22.10 -0.82
N THR A 72 12.54 -21.43 0.30
CA THR A 72 12.64 -22.00 1.64
C THR A 72 11.48 -22.96 1.94
N ILE A 73 10.27 -22.76 1.39
CA ILE A 73 9.11 -23.66 1.57
C ILE A 73 9.41 -25.05 0.99
N ASP A 74 10.02 -25.09 -0.20
CA ASP A 74 10.27 -26.31 -0.96
C ASP A 74 11.54 -27.07 -0.55
N LYS A 75 12.38 -26.48 0.30
CA LYS A 75 13.63 -27.13 0.74
C LYS A 75 13.33 -28.45 1.46
N PRO A 76 14.09 -29.53 1.16
CA PRO A 76 13.95 -30.79 1.89
C PRO A 76 14.26 -30.59 3.37
N GLN A 77 13.64 -31.42 4.20
CA GLN A 77 13.86 -31.43 5.65
C GLN A 77 15.36 -31.60 5.97
N GLN A 78 15.82 -30.79 6.90
CA GLN A 78 17.17 -30.83 7.45
C GLN A 78 17.14 -31.34 8.89
N SER A 79 18.27 -31.26 9.59
CA SER A 79 18.32 -31.58 11.02
C SER A 79 17.46 -30.61 11.83
N LYS A 80 16.84 -31.11 12.92
CA LYS A 80 15.99 -30.31 13.82
C LYS A 80 16.62 -28.96 14.22
N GLU A 81 17.90 -28.93 14.57
CA GLU A 81 18.64 -27.70 14.93
C GLU A 81 18.66 -26.65 13.80
N VAL A 82 18.77 -27.08 12.54
CA VAL A 82 18.79 -26.16 11.39
C VAL A 82 17.39 -25.65 11.08
N GLU A 83 16.39 -26.49 11.27
CA GLU A 83 14.98 -26.14 11.06
C GLU A 83 14.48 -25.18 12.14
N GLU A 84 14.90 -25.37 13.40
CA GLU A 84 14.66 -24.43 14.50
C GLU A 84 15.31 -23.05 14.21
N ALA A 85 16.57 -23.03 13.77
CA ALA A 85 17.25 -21.79 13.41
C ALA A 85 16.59 -21.08 12.21
N MET A 86 16.14 -21.85 11.22
CA MET A 86 15.39 -21.32 10.07
C MET A 86 14.06 -20.70 10.51
N VAL A 87 13.29 -21.41 11.35
CA VAL A 87 12.04 -20.89 11.90
C VAL A 87 12.27 -19.60 12.68
N GLU A 88 13.28 -19.54 13.56
CA GLU A 88 13.61 -18.33 14.32
C GLU A 88 13.96 -17.17 13.38
N SER A 89 14.78 -17.43 12.35
CA SER A 89 15.12 -16.43 11.34
C SER A 89 13.89 -15.92 10.58
N VAL A 90 12.95 -16.81 10.27
CA VAL A 90 11.72 -16.46 9.53
C VAL A 90 10.72 -15.71 10.42
N GLN A 91 10.63 -16.01 11.71
CA GLN A 91 9.84 -15.21 12.65
C GLN A 91 10.42 -13.79 12.82
N ALA A 92 11.75 -13.67 12.84
CA ALA A 92 12.41 -12.36 12.84
C ALA A 92 12.10 -11.56 11.57
N LEU A 93 12.02 -12.25 10.42
CA LEU A 93 11.57 -11.66 9.15
C LEU A 93 10.13 -11.15 9.21
N ASP A 94 9.19 -11.96 9.71
CA ASP A 94 7.79 -11.53 9.87
C ASP A 94 7.67 -10.28 10.75
N LYS A 95 8.36 -10.27 11.89
CA LYS A 95 8.39 -9.11 12.77
C LYS A 95 8.92 -7.87 12.06
N LYS A 96 10.03 -8.01 11.33
CA LYS A 96 10.65 -6.90 10.61
C LYS A 96 9.78 -6.40 9.45
N ALA A 97 9.11 -7.29 8.73
CA ALA A 97 8.13 -6.91 7.72
C ALA A 97 6.99 -6.10 8.34
N GLY A 98 6.47 -6.52 9.50
CA GLY A 98 5.48 -5.74 10.25
C GLY A 98 5.98 -4.32 10.62
N GLU A 99 7.20 -4.20 11.13
CA GLU A 99 7.80 -2.89 11.45
C GLU A 99 8.00 -2.00 10.21
N LEU A 100 8.24 -2.58 9.03
CA LEU A 100 8.35 -1.85 7.77
C LEU A 100 6.98 -1.38 7.27
N SER A 101 5.97 -2.26 7.32
CA SER A 101 4.58 -1.93 6.97
C SER A 101 4.08 -0.75 7.81
N ASP A 102 4.28 -0.79 9.14
CA ASP A 102 3.90 0.32 10.03
C ASP A 102 4.56 1.66 9.61
N LYS A 103 5.85 1.63 9.24
CA LYS A 103 6.58 2.84 8.81
C LYS A 103 6.12 3.35 7.46
N ILE A 104 5.83 2.46 6.51
CA ILE A 104 5.31 2.83 5.19
C ILE A 104 3.92 3.44 5.35
N GLY A 105 3.05 2.86 6.19
CA GLY A 105 1.73 3.42 6.51
C GLY A 105 1.80 4.85 7.05
N LEU A 106 2.80 5.16 7.91
CA LEU A 106 3.03 6.54 8.35
C LEU A 106 3.43 7.48 7.20
N GLN A 107 4.16 6.99 6.19
CA GLN A 107 4.52 7.79 5.02
C GLN A 107 3.35 7.96 4.05
N VAL A 108 2.53 6.92 3.85
CA VAL A 108 1.27 6.97 3.08
C VAL A 108 0.38 8.08 3.64
N GLU A 109 0.11 8.07 4.95
CA GLU A 109 -0.73 9.10 5.58
C GLU A 109 -0.10 10.51 5.49
N ALA A 110 1.21 10.62 5.64
CA ALA A 110 1.91 11.90 5.57
C ALA A 110 1.93 12.51 4.16
N LEU A 111 1.82 11.68 3.12
CA LEU A 111 1.95 12.06 1.71
C LEU A 111 0.66 11.85 0.91
N LYS A 112 -0.46 11.58 1.58
CA LYS A 112 -1.78 11.25 1.00
C LYS A 112 -2.35 12.22 -0.04
N TYR A 113 -1.78 13.42 -0.16
CA TYR A 113 -2.20 14.43 -1.14
C TYR A 113 -1.43 14.34 -2.47
N ASP A 114 -0.34 13.58 -2.53
CA ASP A 114 0.36 13.22 -3.77
C ASP A 114 -0.04 11.79 -4.12
N ILE A 115 -1.00 11.65 -5.04
CA ILE A 115 -1.62 10.37 -5.41
C ILE A 115 -0.56 9.41 -5.90
N ASP A 116 0.29 9.85 -6.82
CA ASP A 116 1.29 8.97 -7.41
C ASP A 116 2.30 8.45 -6.37
N ILE A 117 2.71 9.30 -5.40
CA ILE A 117 3.55 8.84 -4.28
C ILE A 117 2.78 7.84 -3.43
N THR A 118 1.53 8.17 -3.11
CA THR A 118 0.67 7.35 -2.26
C THR A 118 0.49 5.96 -2.86
N THR A 119 0.13 5.88 -4.14
CA THR A 119 0.03 4.62 -4.90
C THR A 119 1.34 3.83 -4.85
N ALA A 120 2.49 4.47 -5.13
CA ALA A 120 3.78 3.78 -5.09
C ALA A 120 4.13 3.23 -3.68
N LEU A 121 3.78 3.97 -2.63
CA LEU A 121 3.98 3.53 -1.25
C LEU A 121 3.01 2.43 -0.83
N GLU A 122 1.76 2.49 -1.27
CA GLU A 122 0.77 1.45 -1.02
C GLU A 122 1.12 0.15 -1.73
N GLU A 123 1.59 0.22 -2.98
CA GLU A 123 2.13 -0.95 -3.70
C GLU A 123 3.29 -1.58 -2.94
N ALA A 124 4.20 -0.75 -2.42
CA ALA A 124 5.33 -1.22 -1.60
C ALA A 124 4.87 -1.83 -0.27
N SER A 125 3.85 -1.25 0.38
CA SER A 125 3.25 -1.79 1.61
C SER A 125 2.66 -3.17 1.38
N ALA A 126 1.90 -3.36 0.30
CA ALA A 126 1.34 -4.65 -0.07
C ALA A 126 2.42 -5.72 -0.27
N GLU A 127 3.55 -5.38 -0.89
CA GLU A 127 4.66 -6.33 -1.02
C GLU A 127 5.34 -6.68 0.31
N VAL A 128 5.39 -5.75 1.27
CA VAL A 128 5.87 -6.01 2.63
C VAL A 128 4.93 -6.96 3.35
N GLU A 129 3.62 -6.78 3.22
CA GLU A 129 2.62 -7.64 3.85
C GLU A 129 2.67 -9.07 3.30
N ASN A 130 2.83 -9.21 1.98
CA ASN A 130 3.04 -10.49 1.33
C ASN A 130 4.26 -11.26 1.88
N ILE A 131 5.36 -10.58 2.21
CA ILE A 131 6.51 -11.22 2.88
C ILE A 131 6.10 -11.76 4.25
N SER A 132 5.36 -10.97 5.00
CA SER A 132 4.91 -11.31 6.35
C SER A 132 4.03 -12.56 6.34
N VAL A 133 3.05 -12.61 5.43
CA VAL A 133 2.19 -13.78 5.21
C VAL A 133 3.01 -15.00 4.81
N LYS A 134 3.98 -14.82 3.91
CA LYS A 134 4.84 -15.90 3.42
C LYS A 134 5.83 -16.42 4.45
N ALA A 135 6.31 -15.56 5.34
CA ALA A 135 7.13 -15.96 6.47
C ALA A 135 6.33 -16.88 7.42
N ILE A 136 5.08 -16.54 7.72
CA ILE A 136 4.19 -17.40 8.51
C ILE A 136 3.91 -18.72 7.79
N GLU A 137 3.68 -18.70 6.48
CA GLU A 137 3.51 -19.92 5.68
C GLU A 137 4.73 -20.85 5.77
N VAL A 138 5.96 -20.32 5.70
CA VAL A 138 7.18 -21.11 5.90
C VAL A 138 7.18 -21.75 7.29
N VAL A 139 6.86 -20.98 8.34
CA VAL A 139 6.82 -21.48 9.72
C VAL A 139 5.80 -22.61 9.88
N ILE A 140 4.56 -22.42 9.40
CA ILE A 140 3.50 -23.45 9.43
C ILE A 140 3.96 -24.72 8.71
N ASN A 141 4.50 -24.57 7.49
CA ASN A 141 5.00 -25.69 6.70
C ASN A 141 6.11 -26.48 7.41
N ARG A 142 6.97 -25.80 8.19
CA ARG A 142 8.04 -26.47 8.94
C ARG A 142 7.50 -27.21 10.16
N ILE A 143 6.54 -26.65 10.89
CA ILE A 143 5.92 -27.30 12.06
C ILE A 143 5.10 -28.53 11.67
N ASP A 144 4.32 -28.46 10.58
CA ASP A 144 3.52 -29.62 10.14
C ASP A 144 4.41 -30.80 9.73
N LYS A 145 5.58 -30.49 9.17
CA LYS A 145 6.54 -31.48 8.69
C LYS A 145 7.48 -31.98 9.79
N ILE A 146 7.78 -31.18 10.81
CA ILE A 146 8.81 -31.44 11.83
C ILE A 146 8.26 -31.01 13.18
N GLU A 147 8.38 -31.85 14.21
CA GLU A 147 8.05 -31.53 15.61
C GLU A 147 9.00 -30.45 16.20
N ILE A 148 8.93 -29.24 15.63
CA ILE A 148 9.54 -28.01 16.12
C ILE A 148 8.62 -27.50 17.22
N GLU A 149 9.18 -27.23 18.40
CA GLU A 149 8.43 -26.66 19.50
C GLU A 149 8.28 -25.15 19.27
N ILE A 150 7.19 -24.75 18.61
CA ILE A 150 6.69 -23.38 18.65
C ILE A 150 5.47 -23.34 19.55
N SER A 151 5.31 -22.24 20.29
CA SER A 151 4.06 -21.92 20.98
C SER A 151 2.94 -21.81 19.95
N GLU A 152 2.01 -22.76 19.95
CA GLU A 152 0.79 -22.72 19.12
C GLU A 152 0.06 -21.38 19.28
N LYS A 153 0.06 -20.83 20.50
CA LYS A 153 -0.47 -19.51 20.79
C LYS A 153 0.21 -18.40 19.99
N ASP A 154 1.53 -18.42 19.87
CA ASP A 154 2.27 -17.36 19.18
C ASP A 154 1.97 -17.39 17.67
N LEU A 155 1.77 -18.59 17.12
CA LEU A 155 1.42 -18.77 15.72
C LEU A 155 -0.03 -18.37 15.44
N VAL A 156 -0.95 -18.71 16.34
CA VAL A 156 -2.35 -18.27 16.26
C VAL A 156 -2.45 -16.76 16.36
N ASP A 157 -1.79 -16.14 17.35
CA ASP A 157 -1.75 -14.68 17.53
C ASP A 157 -1.16 -13.99 16.28
N ALA A 158 -0.15 -14.59 15.63
CA ALA A 158 0.44 -14.07 14.41
C ALA A 158 -0.52 -14.15 13.20
N ILE A 159 -1.22 -15.27 13.01
CA ILE A 159 -2.21 -15.43 11.94
C ILE A 159 -3.41 -14.51 12.18
N GLU A 160 -3.90 -14.41 13.42
CA GLU A 160 -5.00 -13.51 13.78
C GLU A 160 -4.64 -12.05 13.47
N LYS A 161 -3.39 -11.64 13.73
CA LYS A 161 -2.89 -10.33 13.31
C LYS A 161 -2.92 -10.17 11.77
N LYS A 162 -2.58 -11.19 10.99
CA LYS A 162 -2.64 -11.10 9.51
C LYS A 162 -4.07 -11.02 8.98
N ILE A 163 -4.99 -11.79 9.56
CA ILE A 163 -6.41 -11.68 9.24
C ILE A 163 -6.87 -10.24 9.49
N LYS A 164 -6.55 -9.69 10.66
CA LYS A 164 -6.94 -8.32 11.00
C LYS A 164 -6.35 -7.29 10.03
N ASN A 165 -5.06 -7.40 9.71
CA ASN A 165 -4.44 -6.49 8.75
C ASN A 165 -5.14 -6.54 7.37
N ALA A 166 -5.46 -7.75 6.88
CA ALA A 166 -6.17 -7.91 5.62
C ALA A 166 -7.61 -7.35 5.68
N GLU A 167 -8.29 -7.46 6.83
CA GLU A 167 -9.60 -6.82 7.03
C GLU A 167 -9.50 -5.29 7.03
N ASP A 168 -8.51 -4.74 7.72
CA ASP A 168 -8.26 -3.30 7.75
C ASP A 168 -7.99 -2.79 6.30
N GLU A 169 -7.22 -3.53 5.48
CA GLU A 169 -6.97 -3.18 4.06
C GLU A 169 -8.23 -3.28 3.17
N VAL A 170 -9.06 -4.31 3.36
CA VAL A 170 -10.34 -4.46 2.65
C VAL A 170 -11.27 -3.29 2.97
N GLN A 171 -11.32 -2.88 4.24
CA GLN A 171 -12.12 -1.73 4.65
C GLN A 171 -11.63 -0.43 4.01
N ASP A 172 -10.32 -0.21 3.93
CA ASP A 172 -9.75 0.98 3.26
C ASP A 172 -10.12 1.03 1.76
N VAL A 173 -10.10 -0.13 1.09
CA VAL A 173 -10.53 -0.24 -0.32
C VAL A 173 -12.03 0.03 -0.45
N GLN A 174 -12.84 -0.47 0.49
CA GLN A 174 -14.28 -0.26 0.48
C GLN A 174 -14.66 1.21 0.74
N ASP A 175 -13.99 1.88 1.66
CA ASP A 175 -14.16 3.32 1.92
C ASP A 175 -13.77 4.15 0.68
N SER A 176 -12.75 3.71 -0.06
CA SER A 176 -12.33 4.32 -1.33
C SER A 176 -13.39 4.14 -2.42
N LEU A 177 -13.97 2.95 -2.54
CA LEU A 177 -15.07 2.64 -3.47
C LEU A 177 -16.34 3.46 -3.17
N ASP A 178 -16.72 3.58 -1.90
CA ASP A 178 -17.87 4.38 -1.48
C ASP A 178 -17.66 5.88 -1.76
N THR A 179 -16.42 6.36 -1.64
CA THR A 179 -16.08 7.75 -1.99
C THR A 179 -16.15 7.99 -3.50
N ALA A 180 -15.66 7.06 -4.32
CA ALA A 180 -15.73 7.16 -5.78
C ALA A 180 -17.18 7.20 -6.30
N GLU A 181 -18.06 6.34 -5.78
CA GLU A 181 -19.50 6.34 -6.14
C GLU A 181 -20.17 7.68 -5.80
N ALA A 182 -19.80 8.32 -4.68
CA ALA A 182 -20.39 9.58 -4.26
C ALA A 182 -20.03 10.77 -5.19
N VAL A 183 -18.88 10.72 -5.87
CA VAL A 183 -18.43 11.77 -6.81
C VAL A 183 -19.20 11.70 -8.13
N GLU A 184 -19.55 10.50 -8.60
CA GLU A 184 -20.29 10.29 -9.87
C GLU A 184 -21.75 10.79 -9.81
N VAL A 185 -22.35 10.86 -8.62
CA VAL A 185 -23.74 11.31 -8.45
C VAL A 185 -23.90 12.84 -8.57
N ASP A 186 -22.86 13.63 -8.27
CA ASP A 186 -22.97 15.10 -8.19
C ASP A 186 -22.79 15.82 -9.54
N GLU A 187 -22.22 15.18 -10.57
CA GLU A 187 -22.09 15.77 -11.92
C GLU A 187 -23.39 15.74 -12.75
N THR A 188 -24.42 14.98 -12.34
CA THR A 188 -25.68 14.87 -13.10
C THR A 188 -26.72 15.96 -12.78
N ILE A 189 -26.41 16.94 -11.93
CA ILE A 189 -27.35 17.99 -11.50
C ILE A 189 -26.85 19.41 -11.83
N VAL A 190 -26.28 19.64 -13.02
CA VAL A 190 -26.15 21.02 -13.55
C VAL A 190 -26.35 21.04 -15.06
N ASP A 191 -27.61 20.98 -15.52
CA ASP A 191 -28.05 21.66 -16.75
C ASP A 191 -29.55 21.46 -16.97
N ASN A 192 -30.38 21.96 -16.05
CA ASN A 192 -31.78 22.14 -16.38
C ASN A 192 -32.45 23.27 -15.61
N GLU A 193 -31.96 24.50 -15.72
CA GLU A 193 -32.84 25.67 -15.60
C GLU A 193 -32.37 26.82 -16.50
N GLY A 194 -33.06 26.97 -17.64
CA GLY A 194 -33.52 28.28 -18.08
C GLY A 194 -32.70 29.00 -19.15
N SER A 195 -33.07 28.81 -20.41
CA SER A 195 -33.25 29.97 -21.29
C SER A 195 -34.38 29.71 -22.29
N ASP A 196 -35.52 30.27 -21.93
CA ASP A 196 -36.61 30.66 -22.82
C ASP A 196 -36.13 31.71 -23.85
N ASP A 197 -36.92 31.86 -24.91
CA ASP A 197 -37.05 33.02 -25.80
C ASP A 197 -36.37 33.01 -27.21
N SER A 198 -37.17 32.53 -28.17
CA SER A 198 -37.52 33.11 -29.49
C SER A 198 -36.45 33.41 -30.57
N THR A 199 -36.59 32.81 -31.76
CA THR A 199 -37.32 33.38 -32.92
C THR A 199 -37.17 32.56 -34.22
N SER A 200 -38.24 32.58 -35.03
CA SER A 200 -38.48 32.16 -36.43
C SER A 200 -37.28 32.23 -37.40
N ASP A 201 -37.19 31.45 -38.49
CA ASP A 201 -38.14 31.48 -39.63
C ASP A 201 -37.83 30.39 -40.68
N GLU A 202 -38.83 30.09 -41.50
CA GLU A 202 -38.96 28.99 -42.48
C GLU A 202 -37.94 29.03 -43.64
N THR A 203 -37.59 27.86 -44.21
CA THR A 203 -37.96 27.53 -45.60
C THR A 203 -37.65 26.07 -46.00
N SER A 204 -38.63 25.53 -46.72
CA SER A 204 -38.80 24.21 -47.32
C SER A 204 -37.76 23.85 -48.39
N THR A 205 -37.30 22.59 -48.44
CA THR A 205 -37.07 21.83 -49.69
C THR A 205 -37.08 20.32 -49.39
N GLU A 206 -37.96 19.59 -50.09
CA GLU A 206 -38.01 18.13 -50.16
C GLU A 206 -36.82 17.61 -50.98
N GLU A 207 -36.04 16.67 -50.45
CA GLU A 207 -35.44 15.59 -51.23
C GLU A 207 -35.37 14.32 -50.37
N GLU A 208 -35.88 13.22 -50.94
CA GLU A 208 -35.77 11.87 -50.43
C GLU A 208 -34.31 11.40 -50.49
N GLY A 209 -33.79 10.96 -49.35
CA GLY A 209 -32.50 10.26 -49.23
C GLY A 209 -32.56 9.37 -48.00
N GLU A 210 -32.55 8.07 -48.23
CA GLU A 210 -32.44 7.02 -47.23
C GLU A 210 -31.16 7.23 -46.42
N ASP A 211 -31.26 7.52 -45.13
CA ASP A 211 -30.14 7.43 -44.20
C ASP A 211 -30.61 6.79 -42.88
N GLU A 212 -29.72 5.92 -42.40
CA GLU A 212 -29.86 4.99 -41.29
C GLU A 212 -30.28 5.65 -39.97
N PRO A 213 -30.94 4.93 -39.04
CA PRO A 213 -31.08 5.43 -37.68
C PRO A 213 -29.70 5.43 -37.02
N THR A 214 -29.08 6.60 -36.94
CA THR A 214 -28.04 6.88 -35.96
C THR A 214 -28.70 6.86 -34.59
N SER A 215 -28.59 5.69 -33.96
CA SER A 215 -28.85 5.50 -32.54
C SER A 215 -27.77 6.27 -31.80
N ASP A 216 -28.12 7.47 -31.34
CA ASP A 216 -27.45 8.15 -30.23
C ASP A 216 -27.71 7.31 -28.97
N GLU A 217 -26.98 6.21 -28.83
CA GLU A 217 -26.77 5.56 -27.54
C GLU A 217 -25.59 6.28 -26.89
N THR A 218 -25.91 7.21 -25.99
CA THR A 218 -24.98 7.71 -24.98
C THR A 218 -24.65 6.54 -24.05
N SER A 219 -23.61 5.80 -24.43
CA SER A 219 -23.00 4.73 -23.63
C SER A 219 -22.46 5.34 -22.33
N THR A 220 -23.24 5.19 -21.26
CA THR A 220 -22.86 5.50 -19.87
C THR A 220 -22.89 4.25 -18.99
N THR A 221 -23.01 3.06 -19.60
CA THR A 221 -23.31 1.80 -18.88
C THR A 221 -22.09 0.90 -18.64
N GLU A 222 -20.89 1.27 -19.12
CA GLU A 222 -19.70 0.40 -19.01
C GLU A 222 -18.84 0.68 -17.75
N GLU A 223 -18.94 1.85 -17.12
CA GLU A 223 -18.18 2.18 -15.90
C GLU A 223 -18.91 1.76 -14.60
N ASP A 224 -20.24 1.87 -14.56
CA ASP A 224 -21.08 1.53 -13.40
C ASP A 224 -21.00 0.02 -13.03
N THR A 225 -20.70 -0.86 -14.01
CA THR A 225 -20.44 -2.29 -13.76
C THR A 225 -19.11 -2.55 -13.06
N SER A 226 -18.09 -1.69 -13.24
CA SER A 226 -16.74 -1.89 -12.72
C SER A 226 -16.65 -1.65 -11.21
N VAL A 227 -17.33 -0.62 -10.71
CA VAL A 227 -17.38 -0.28 -9.28
C VAL A 227 -18.22 -1.30 -8.51
N GLN A 228 -19.37 -1.72 -9.06
CA GLN A 228 -20.21 -2.75 -8.44
C GLN A 228 -19.51 -4.12 -8.40
N ASP A 229 -18.82 -4.52 -9.48
CA ASP A 229 -18.03 -5.76 -9.51
C ASP A 229 -16.91 -5.71 -8.45
N SER A 230 -16.27 -4.55 -8.28
CA SER A 230 -15.25 -4.33 -7.24
C SER A 230 -15.83 -4.44 -5.82
N LYS A 231 -17.01 -3.89 -5.58
CA LYS A 231 -17.72 -4.04 -4.29
C LYS A 231 -18.10 -5.49 -4.00
N ASP A 232 -18.64 -6.19 -4.99
CA ASP A 232 -18.99 -7.61 -4.85
C ASP A 232 -17.75 -8.47 -4.53
N ILE A 233 -16.58 -8.15 -5.10
CA ILE A 233 -15.31 -8.78 -4.74
C ILE A 233 -14.93 -8.47 -3.29
N THR A 234 -14.99 -7.21 -2.83
CA THR A 234 -14.66 -6.86 -1.43
C THR A 234 -15.52 -7.62 -0.43
N VAL A 235 -16.83 -7.74 -0.67
CA VAL A 235 -17.74 -8.56 0.17
C VAL A 235 -17.35 -10.04 0.14
N GLY A 236 -16.94 -10.55 -1.02
CA GLY A 236 -16.40 -11.90 -1.16
C GLY A 236 -15.11 -12.11 -0.35
N VAL A 237 -14.22 -11.12 -0.33
CA VAL A 237 -12.99 -11.16 0.46
C VAL A 237 -13.29 -11.13 1.97
N GLU A 238 -14.21 -10.28 2.44
CA GLU A 238 -14.62 -10.26 3.86
C GLU A 238 -15.18 -11.62 4.32
N ALA A 239 -15.99 -12.26 3.48
CA ALA A 239 -16.52 -13.58 3.74
C ALA A 239 -15.40 -14.63 3.84
N SER A 240 -14.42 -14.58 2.94
CA SER A 240 -13.23 -15.43 2.97
C SER A 240 -12.39 -15.19 4.23
N LEU A 241 -12.17 -13.94 4.66
CA LEU A 241 -11.43 -13.64 5.89
C LEU A 241 -12.16 -14.14 7.15
N THR A 242 -13.50 -14.13 7.14
CA THR A 242 -14.31 -14.79 8.17
C THR A 242 -14.07 -16.30 8.17
N GLU A 243 -14.03 -16.93 6.98
CA GLU A 243 -13.72 -18.36 6.84
C GLU A 243 -12.28 -18.68 7.33
N ALA A 244 -11.30 -17.80 7.08
CA ALA A 244 -9.94 -17.94 7.61
C ALA A 244 -9.92 -17.98 9.15
N ARG A 245 -10.75 -17.16 9.82
CA ARG A 245 -10.93 -17.22 11.28
C ARG A 245 -11.53 -18.54 11.73
N ASP A 246 -12.51 -19.05 10.99
CA ASP A 246 -13.13 -20.32 11.31
C ASP A 246 -12.14 -21.48 11.20
N PHE A 247 -11.27 -21.48 10.18
CA PHE A 247 -10.17 -22.44 10.08
C PHE A 247 -9.14 -22.28 11.19
N LEU A 248 -8.77 -21.04 11.54
CA LEU A 248 -7.88 -20.76 12.66
C LEU A 248 -8.43 -21.31 13.99
N ASN A 249 -9.73 -21.09 14.25
CA ASN A 249 -10.43 -21.60 15.44
C ASN A 249 -10.53 -23.13 15.48
N GLN A 250 -10.45 -23.79 14.31
CA GLN A 250 -10.40 -25.24 14.18
C GLN A 250 -8.98 -25.81 14.29
N GLY A 251 -7.96 -24.96 14.34
CA GLY A 251 -6.55 -25.34 14.34
C GLY A 251 -6.00 -25.66 12.95
N ASP A 252 -6.73 -25.33 11.88
CA ASP A 252 -6.28 -25.51 10.50
C ASP A 252 -5.55 -24.25 10.01
N LEU A 253 -4.29 -24.15 10.39
CA LEU A 253 -3.45 -22.99 10.10
C LEU A 253 -3.07 -22.88 8.61
N ILE A 254 -3.03 -24.02 7.90
CA ILE A 254 -2.70 -24.07 6.47
C ILE A 254 -3.84 -23.47 5.66
N SER A 255 -5.08 -23.92 5.90
CA SER A 255 -6.25 -23.36 5.21
C SER A 255 -6.44 -21.88 5.56
N ALA A 256 -6.22 -21.49 6.82
CA ALA A 256 -6.30 -20.09 7.23
C ALA A 256 -5.29 -19.20 6.47
N ILE A 257 -4.01 -19.62 6.37
CA ILE A 257 -3.00 -18.81 5.68
C ILE A 257 -3.20 -18.78 4.16
N GLU A 258 -3.71 -19.87 3.56
CA GLU A 258 -4.02 -19.91 2.13
C GLU A 258 -5.12 -18.90 1.76
N ILE A 259 -6.18 -18.82 2.58
CA ILE A 259 -7.26 -17.85 2.38
C ILE A 259 -6.75 -16.42 2.57
N ILE A 260 -5.88 -16.17 3.56
CA ILE A 260 -5.26 -14.84 3.74
C ILE A 260 -4.47 -14.43 2.49
N LYS A 261 -3.68 -15.36 1.91
CA LYS A 261 -2.92 -15.09 0.67
C LYS A 261 -3.83 -14.72 -0.49
N GLU A 262 -4.91 -15.48 -0.70
CA GLU A 262 -5.90 -15.19 -1.75
C GLU A 262 -6.58 -13.84 -1.52
N SER A 263 -6.97 -13.57 -0.27
CA SER A 263 -7.63 -12.32 0.14
C SER A 263 -6.76 -11.09 -0.11
N VAL A 264 -5.47 -11.15 0.27
CA VAL A 264 -4.51 -10.06 0.00
C VAL A 264 -4.32 -9.87 -1.51
N SER A 265 -4.21 -10.95 -2.29
CA SER A 265 -4.08 -10.86 -3.75
C SER A 265 -5.32 -10.26 -4.43
N LEU A 266 -6.53 -10.62 -3.99
CA LEU A 266 -7.78 -10.09 -4.51
C LEU A 266 -7.96 -8.62 -4.13
N THR A 267 -7.70 -8.26 -2.88
CA THR A 267 -7.77 -6.87 -2.38
C THR A 267 -6.85 -5.96 -3.19
N LYS A 268 -5.61 -6.41 -3.44
CA LYS A 268 -4.67 -5.70 -4.32
C LYS A 268 -5.24 -5.52 -5.74
N SER A 269 -5.80 -6.57 -6.33
CA SER A 269 -6.39 -6.50 -7.68
C SER A 269 -7.56 -5.52 -7.77
N VAL A 270 -8.38 -5.43 -6.71
CA VAL A 270 -9.45 -4.44 -6.63
C VAL A 270 -8.85 -3.04 -6.51
N LYS A 271 -7.90 -2.85 -5.60
CA LYS A 271 -7.22 -1.57 -5.40
C LYS A 271 -6.58 -1.03 -6.68
N ASP A 272 -5.89 -1.89 -7.43
CA ASP A 272 -5.29 -1.56 -8.74
C ASP A 272 -6.34 -1.13 -9.79
N SER A 273 -7.57 -1.66 -9.69
CA SER A 273 -8.68 -1.32 -10.58
C SER A 273 -9.38 -0.02 -10.19
N VAL A 274 -9.49 0.24 -8.88
CA VAL A 274 -10.15 1.44 -8.31
C VAL A 274 -9.25 2.68 -8.33
N GLY A 275 -7.93 2.50 -8.18
CA GLY A 275 -6.94 3.59 -8.24
C GLY A 275 -6.88 4.35 -9.58
N ILE A 276 -7.63 3.90 -10.59
CA ILE A 276 -7.79 4.58 -11.88
C ILE A 276 -8.97 5.57 -11.87
N VAL A 277 -9.93 5.44 -10.94
CA VAL A 277 -11.20 6.19 -10.97
C VAL A 277 -11.20 7.41 -10.03
N ALA A 278 -10.44 7.39 -8.94
CA ALA A 278 -10.38 8.49 -7.99
C ALA A 278 -9.25 9.51 -8.35
N GLU A 279 -9.35 10.20 -9.49
CA GLU A 279 -8.74 11.53 -9.57
C GLU A 279 -9.53 12.43 -8.60
N PRO A 280 -8.94 12.95 -7.51
CA PRO A 280 -9.59 13.96 -6.72
C PRO A 280 -9.72 15.18 -7.65
N THR A 281 -10.95 15.51 -8.02
CA THR A 281 -11.27 16.80 -8.62
C THR A 281 -10.77 17.86 -7.63
N ILE A 282 -9.59 18.41 -7.90
CA ILE A 282 -9.04 19.51 -7.14
C ILE A 282 -10.02 20.66 -7.38
N LEU A 283 -10.84 20.96 -6.38
CA LEU A 283 -11.47 22.28 -6.29
C LEU A 283 -10.33 23.29 -6.09
N GLU A 284 -9.72 23.73 -7.20
CA GLU A 284 -8.68 24.77 -7.25
C GLU A 284 -9.17 26.14 -6.75
N ASP A 285 -10.47 26.29 -6.46
CA ASP A 285 -11.10 27.60 -6.22
C ASP A 285 -11.02 28.14 -4.78
N VAL A 286 -10.17 27.61 -3.89
CA VAL A 286 -10.05 28.10 -2.50
C VAL A 286 -8.68 28.70 -2.13
N LEU A 287 -7.68 28.70 -3.04
CA LEU A 287 -6.37 29.31 -2.77
C LEU A 287 -6.13 30.69 -3.42
N GLU A 288 -7.16 31.33 -3.99
CA GLU A 288 -7.14 32.76 -4.33
C GLU A 288 -7.94 33.61 -3.31
N SER A 289 -7.51 33.60 -2.05
CA SER A 289 -7.68 34.80 -1.22
C SER A 289 -6.35 35.16 -0.58
N GLY A 290 -5.60 35.97 -1.33
CA GLY A 290 -4.44 36.67 -0.82
C GLY A 290 -4.89 37.64 0.27
N GLU A 291 -4.70 37.26 1.52
CA GLU A 291 -4.62 38.21 2.63
C GLU A 291 -3.15 38.29 3.07
N GLU A 292 -2.46 39.31 2.55
CA GLU A 292 -1.11 39.67 2.98
C GLU A 292 -1.11 40.00 4.48
N VAL A 293 -0.63 39.07 5.31
CA VAL A 293 -0.32 39.39 6.70
C VAL A 293 1.11 39.90 6.77
N SER A 294 1.19 41.23 6.87
CA SER A 294 2.38 42.03 7.15
C SER A 294 3.19 41.47 8.33
N SER A 295 4.49 41.28 8.09
CA SER A 295 5.47 40.93 9.11
C SER A 295 5.88 42.19 9.88
N GLU A 296 5.32 42.38 11.08
CA GLU A 296 5.87 43.32 12.05
C GLU A 296 6.79 42.58 13.03
N VAL A 297 8.07 42.93 12.92
CA VAL A 297 9.21 42.45 13.69
C VAL A 297 9.01 42.75 15.17
N VAL A 298 9.02 41.71 16.02
CA VAL A 298 9.15 41.89 17.47
C VAL A 298 10.53 41.43 17.91
N ASP A 299 11.39 42.42 18.06
CA ASP A 299 12.68 42.40 18.73
C ASP A 299 12.54 41.71 20.10
N SER A 300 13.31 40.65 20.36
CA SER A 300 13.42 40.02 21.68
C SER A 300 14.90 39.82 22.04
N GLU A 301 15.44 40.93 22.53
CA GLU A 301 16.28 41.08 23.72
C GLU A 301 17.06 39.87 24.25
N ALA A 302 18.37 40.10 24.37
CA ALA A 302 19.41 39.20 24.82
C ALA A 302 19.21 38.64 26.24
N ALA A 303 19.46 37.34 26.40
CA ALA A 303 19.77 36.72 27.68
C ALA A 303 21.25 36.32 27.72
N ALA A 304 21.95 36.84 28.71
CA ALA A 304 23.37 36.66 28.98
C ALA A 304 23.71 35.19 29.30
N VAL A 305 24.76 34.67 28.66
CA VAL A 305 25.44 33.43 29.05
C VAL A 305 26.56 33.82 30.01
N GLU A 306 26.36 33.54 31.30
CA GLU A 306 27.38 33.65 32.33
C GLU A 306 28.26 32.39 32.28
N THR A 307 29.51 32.56 31.86
CA THR A 307 30.56 31.54 31.88
C THR A 307 31.07 31.34 33.31
N VAL A 308 30.91 30.14 33.86
CA VAL A 308 31.68 29.71 35.04
C VAL A 308 32.73 28.69 34.59
N THR A 309 33.97 29.14 34.68
CA THR A 309 35.21 28.38 34.62
C THR A 309 35.40 27.55 35.89
N GLU A 310 35.64 26.24 35.76
CA GLU A 310 36.45 25.49 36.73
C GLU A 310 37.70 24.97 36.03
N GLU A 311 38.82 25.62 36.35
CA GLU A 311 40.17 25.13 36.08
C GLU A 311 40.46 23.93 36.98
N GLU A 312 40.81 22.80 36.36
CA GLU A 312 41.59 21.75 37.01
C GLU A 312 43.03 22.25 37.25
N SER A 313 43.50 22.13 38.49
CA SER A 313 44.93 22.11 38.82
C SER A 313 45.17 21.11 39.94
N ASN A 314 46.20 20.28 39.72
CA ASN A 314 46.94 19.45 40.68
C ASN A 314 47.03 20.00 42.10
#